data_AF-A0A7X6VCX8-F1
#
_entry.id   AF-A0A7X6VCX8-F1
#
_cell.length_a   1.000
_cell.length_b   1.000
_cell.length_c   1.000
_cell.angle_alpha   90.00
_cell.angle_beta   90.00
_cell.angle_gamma   90.00
#
_symmetry.space_group_name_H-M   'P 1'
#
loop_
_entity.id
_entity.type
_entity.pdbx_description
1 polymer ?
#
loop_
_entity_poly.entity_id
_entity_poly.type
_entity_poly.pdbx_seq_one_letter_code
_entity_poly.pdbx_strand_id
1 'polypeptide(L)'
;MIKNYSIRVKFLIMILGVIALLVIFSIVYIIMGLQSIEIIRDYSYTDMILEEYYQNLNIGIAVIAIITILSLIIAYVLLNSFTRPISNLINASSNFLKGNYSVRANIKVNNEMGLVGEALNKMAENIEDCNRVSTNSITH
;
A
#
# COMPACT_ATOMS: atom_id res chain seq x y z
N MET A 1 9.60 -23.79 11.06
CA MET A 1 8.23 -23.21 11.02
C MET A 1 8.29 -21.86 10.33
N ILE A 2 7.82 -21.75 9.09
CA ILE A 2 7.78 -20.48 8.36
C ILE A 2 6.66 -19.64 8.97
N LYS A 3 7.01 -18.49 9.57
CA LYS A 3 6.03 -17.58 10.17
C LYS A 3 5.14 -17.04 9.04
N ASN A 4 3.87 -17.44 9.00
CA ASN A 4 2.90 -16.95 8.00
C ASN A 4 2.55 -15.49 8.32
N TYR A 5 3.38 -14.58 7.84
CA TYR A 5 3.11 -13.15 7.94
C TYR A 5 1.84 -12.81 7.17
N SER A 6 0.97 -12.02 7.80
CA SER A 6 -0.25 -11.49 7.20
C SER A 6 0.08 -10.80 5.86
N ILE A 7 -0.84 -10.88 4.89
CA ILE A 7 -0.74 -10.17 3.60
C ILE A 7 -0.39 -8.69 3.80
N ARG A 8 -0.89 -8.07 4.88
CA ARG A 8 -0.56 -6.68 5.26
C ARG A 8 0.93 -6.47 5.47
N VAL A 9 1.59 -7.39 6.17
CA VAL A 9 3.01 -7.29 6.51
C VAL A 9 3.87 -7.50 5.26
N LYS A 10 3.51 -8.47 4.41
CA LYS A 10 4.22 -8.70 3.13
C LYS A 10 4.13 -7.48 2.21
N PHE A 11 2.95 -6.87 2.14
CA PHE A 11 2.73 -5.68 1.32
C PHE A 11 3.47 -4.44 1.86
N LEU A 12 3.49 -4.25 3.19
CA LEU A 12 4.27 -3.19 3.83
C LEU A 12 5.78 -3.38 3.59
N ILE A 13 6.29 -4.60 3.70
CA ILE A 13 7.70 -4.90 3.41
C ILE A 13 8.03 -4.58 1.95
N MET A 14 7.15 -4.94 1.02
CA MET A 14 7.32 -4.63 -0.41
C MET A 14 7.37 -3.12 -0.66
N ILE A 15 6.45 -2.34 -0.07
CA ILE A 15 6.43 -0.88 -0.17
C ILE A 15 7.70 -0.27 0.44
N LEU A 16 8.09 -0.71 1.64
CA LEU A 16 9.29 -0.24 2.31
C LEU A 16 10.55 -0.51 1.48
N GLY A 17 10.62 -1.65 0.80
CA GLY A 17 11.72 -1.96 -0.11
C GLY A 17 11.82 -0.98 -1.28
N VAL A 18 10.69 -0.65 -1.91
CA VAL A 18 10.66 0.33 -3.01
C VAL A 18 11.06 1.73 -2.53
N ILE A 19 10.52 2.17 -1.38
CA ILE A 19 10.86 3.46 -0.79
C ILE A 19 12.35 3.49 -0.41
N ALA A 20 12.88 2.41 0.17
CA ALA A 20 14.30 2.32 0.52
C ALA A 20 15.20 2.47 -0.71
N LEU A 21 14.84 1.87 -1.86
CA LEU A 21 15.59 2.04 -3.11
C LEU A 21 15.57 3.50 -3.59
N LEU A 22 14.42 4.17 -3.51
CA LEU A 22 14.31 5.60 -3.85
C LEU A 22 15.17 6.47 -2.92
N VAL A 23 15.18 6.15 -1.62
CA VAL A 23 16.00 6.86 -0.62
C VAL A 23 17.49 6.60 -0.85
N ILE A 24 17.90 5.40 -1.23
CA ILE A 24 19.30 5.12 -1.60
C ILE A 24 19.70 5.97 -2.80
N PHE A 25 18.85 6.03 -3.84
CA PHE A 25 19.11 6.84 -5.03
C PHE A 25 19.23 8.33 -4.69
N SER A 26 18.38 8.85 -3.78
CA SER A 26 18.47 10.25 -3.35
C SER A 26 19.74 10.55 -2.55
N ILE A 27 20.15 9.64 -1.66
CA ILE A 27 21.41 9.76 -0.91
C ILE A 27 22.59 9.79 -1.88
N VAL A 28 22.64 8.90 -2.88
CA VAL A 28 23.69 8.87 -3.89
C VAL A 28 23.74 10.19 -4.67
N TYR A 29 22.58 10.71 -5.11
CA TYR A 29 22.50 11.99 -5.81
C TYR A 29 23.07 13.15 -4.97
N ILE A 30 22.72 13.23 -3.68
CA ILE A 30 23.24 14.26 -2.78
C ILE A 30 24.75 14.13 -2.60
N ILE A 31 25.27 12.90 -2.41
CA ILE A 31 26.72 12.66 -2.26
C ILE A 31 27.47 13.07 -3.52
N MET A 32 27.00 12.68 -4.71
CA MET A 32 27.59 13.10 -6.00
C MET A 32 27.54 14.63 -6.15
N GLY A 33 26.45 15.24 -5.67
CA GLY A 33 26.27 16.68 -5.54
C GLY A 33 27.38 17.37 -4.76
N LEU A 34 27.60 16.90 -3.53
CA LEU A 34 28.60 17.43 -2.61
C LEU A 34 30.03 17.26 -3.16
N GLN A 35 30.34 16.10 -3.75
CA GLN A 35 31.65 15.85 -4.36
C GLN A 35 31.93 16.81 -5.52
N SER A 36 30.92 17.09 -6.35
CA SER A 36 31.09 18.01 -7.48
C SER A 36 31.39 19.43 -7.02
N ILE A 37 30.76 19.90 -5.92
CA ILE A 37 31.02 21.22 -5.34
C ILE A 37 32.47 21.34 -4.87
N GLU A 38 33.01 20.30 -4.21
CA GLU A 38 34.39 20.28 -3.73
C GLU A 38 35.39 20.36 -4.89
N ILE A 39 35.16 19.60 -5.96
CA ILE A 39 35.97 19.63 -7.17
C ILE A 39 35.94 21.03 -7.80
N ILE A 40 34.76 21.62 -8.00
CA ILE A 40 34.64 22.93 -8.66
C ILE A 40 35.31 24.03 -7.83
N ARG A 41 35.22 23.97 -6.49
CA ARG A 41 35.83 24.95 -5.58
C ARG A 41 37.37 24.94 -5.64
N ASP A 42 37.98 23.79 -5.92
CA ASP A 42 39.44 23.64 -6.01
C ASP A 42 40.04 24.27 -7.30
N TYR A 43 39.20 24.49 -8.33
CA TYR A 43 39.61 25.17 -9.55
C TYR A 43 39.52 26.70 -9.40
N SER A 44 40.64 27.40 -9.69
CA SER A 44 40.87 28.83 -9.39
C SER A 44 40.09 29.85 -10.26
N TYR A 45 38.97 29.47 -10.85
CA TYR A 45 38.01 30.37 -11.50
C TYR A 45 36.60 29.84 -11.26
N THR A 46 35.63 30.75 -11.11
CA THR A 46 34.17 30.59 -11.30
C THR A 46 33.25 30.41 -10.09
N ASP A 47 33.13 31.45 -9.26
CA ASP A 47 31.94 31.65 -8.40
C ASP A 47 30.63 31.53 -9.21
N MET A 48 30.65 31.94 -10.48
CA MET A 48 29.50 31.85 -11.40
C MET A 48 29.06 30.40 -11.71
N ILE A 49 29.98 29.45 -11.86
CA ILE A 49 29.65 28.03 -12.13
C ILE A 49 29.12 27.36 -10.87
N LEU A 50 29.66 27.72 -9.70
CA LEU A 50 29.19 27.21 -8.41
C LEU A 50 27.74 27.60 -8.14
N GLU A 51 27.37 28.86 -8.37
CA GLU A 51 25.99 29.33 -8.18
C GLU A 51 24.99 28.57 -9.07
N GLU A 52 25.34 28.35 -10.34
CA GLU A 52 24.52 27.53 -11.26
C GLU A 52 24.39 26.08 -10.75
N TYR A 53 25.49 25.51 -10.25
CA TYR A 53 25.48 24.16 -9.69
C TYR A 53 24.59 24.04 -8.44
N TYR A 54 24.65 25.01 -7.52
CA TYR A 54 23.79 25.04 -6.34
C TYR A 54 22.30 25.17 -6.71
N GLN A 55 21.97 25.99 -7.70
CA GLN A 55 20.59 26.12 -8.18
C GLN A 55 20.08 24.79 -8.74
N ASN A 56 20.85 24.12 -9.58
CA ASN A 56 20.50 22.82 -10.15
C ASN A 56 20.35 21.74 -9.07
N LEU A 57 21.24 21.73 -8.08
CA LEU A 57 21.20 20.79 -6.95
C LEU A 57 19.95 21.02 -6.08
N ASN A 58 19.60 22.28 -5.80
CA ASN A 58 18.39 22.63 -5.06
C ASN A 58 17.11 22.22 -5.80
N ILE A 59 17.05 22.44 -7.12
CA ILE A 59 15.93 21.97 -7.95
C ILE A 59 15.84 20.44 -7.91
N GLY A 60 16.97 19.74 -8.04
CA GLY A 60 17.03 18.28 -7.96
C GLY A 60 16.52 17.74 -6.61
N ILE A 61 16.96 18.34 -5.50
CA ILE A 61 16.48 17.98 -4.15
C ILE A 61 14.97 18.21 -4.02
N ALA A 62 14.45 19.34 -4.52
CA ALA A 62 13.02 19.64 -4.48
C ALA A 62 12.20 18.58 -5.25
N VAL A 63 12.65 18.20 -6.45
CA VAL A 63 12.01 17.16 -7.26
C VAL A 63 12.00 15.81 -6.55
N ILE A 64 13.14 15.41 -5.96
CA ILE A 64 13.26 14.16 -5.20
C ILE A 64 12.33 14.16 -3.98
N ALA A 65 12.24 15.28 -3.26
CA ALA A 65 11.35 15.41 -2.12
C ALA A 65 9.88 15.22 -2.53
N ILE A 66 9.46 15.81 -3.65
CA ILE A 66 8.11 15.66 -4.21
C ILE A 66 7.84 14.20 -4.57
N ILE A 67 8.76 13.52 -5.27
CA ILE A 67 8.62 12.11 -5.63
C ILE A 67 8.49 11.23 -4.39
N THR A 68 9.27 11.52 -3.36
CA THR A 68 9.24 10.78 -2.09
C THR A 68 7.87 10.93 -1.41
N ILE A 69 7.35 12.16 -1.32
CA ILE A 69 6.02 12.43 -0.76
C ILE A 69 4.92 11.72 -1.57
N LEU A 70 4.98 11.79 -2.90
CA LEU A 70 4.03 11.10 -3.78
C LEU A 70 4.06 9.58 -3.56
N SER A 71 5.25 8.98 -3.42
CA SER A 71 5.37 7.55 -3.16
C SER A 71 4.73 7.13 -1.82
N LEU A 72 4.86 7.95 -0.77
CA LEU A 72 4.20 7.73 0.52
C LEU A 72 2.68 7.83 0.41
N ILE A 73 2.17 8.81 -0.35
CA ILE A 73 0.73 8.96 -0.61
C ILE A 73 0.20 7.73 -1.36
N ILE A 74 0.89 7.28 -2.41
CA ILE A 74 0.51 6.10 -3.19
C ILE A 74 0.49 4.85 -2.29
N ALA A 75 1.53 4.67 -1.46
CA ALA A 75 1.60 3.58 -0.50
C ALA A 75 0.39 3.56 0.46
N TYR A 76 0.01 4.72 0.99
CA TYR A 76 -1.15 4.87 1.86
C TYR A 76 -2.46 4.51 1.15
N VAL A 77 -2.64 4.99 -0.09
CA VAL A 77 -3.82 4.69 -0.91
C VAL A 77 -3.91 3.19 -1.21
N LEU A 78 -2.82 2.55 -1.62
CA LEU A 78 -2.79 1.11 -1.90
C LEU A 78 -3.14 0.25 -0.67
N LEU A 79 -2.67 0.64 0.51
CA LEU A 79 -3.00 -0.05 1.76
C LEU A 79 -4.52 -0.03 2.02
N ASN A 80 -5.16 1.11 1.78
CA ASN A 80 -6.58 1.29 2.03
C ASN A 80 -7.47 0.65 0.94
N SER A 81 -7.04 0.70 -0.32
CA SER A 81 -7.84 0.23 -1.47
C SER A 81 -7.65 -1.25 -1.80
N PHE A 82 -6.56 -1.90 -1.35
CA PHE A 82 -6.29 -3.31 -1.66
C PHE A 82 -6.20 -4.16 -0.38
N THR A 83 -5.25 -3.81 0.49
CA THR A 83 -4.89 -4.66 1.63
C THR A 83 -6.03 -4.80 2.65
N ARG A 84 -6.73 -3.70 2.95
CA ARG A 84 -7.89 -3.72 3.87
C ARG A 84 -9.06 -4.55 3.30
N PRO A 85 -9.56 -4.31 2.07
CA PRO A 85 -10.61 -5.15 1.46
C PRO A 85 -10.27 -6.64 1.41
N ILE A 86 -9.07 -7.01 0.97
CA ILE A 86 -8.63 -8.41 0.90
C ILE A 86 -8.65 -9.05 2.29
N SER A 87 -8.15 -8.33 3.30
CA SER A 87 -8.18 -8.82 4.67
C SER A 87 -9.60 -9.00 5.21
N ASN A 88 -10.54 -8.13 4.83
CA ASN A 88 -11.94 -8.27 5.22
C ASN A 88 -12.59 -9.48 4.53
N LEU A 89 -12.30 -9.71 3.25
CA LEU A 89 -12.75 -10.91 2.51
C LEU A 89 -12.27 -12.20 3.17
N ILE A 90 -10.97 -12.28 3.47
CA ILE A 90 -10.37 -13.47 4.11
C ILE A 90 -11.03 -13.73 5.47
N ASN A 91 -11.25 -12.67 6.26
CA ASN A 91 -11.89 -12.80 7.56
C ASN A 91 -13.37 -13.22 7.43
N ALA A 92 -14.13 -12.63 6.51
CA ALA A 92 -15.53 -12.99 6.28
C ALA A 92 -15.65 -14.44 5.79
N SER A 93 -14.84 -14.82 4.80
CA SER A 93 -14.80 -16.18 4.27
C SER A 93 -14.39 -17.20 5.34
N SER A 94 -13.40 -16.89 6.19
CA SER A 94 -13.01 -17.78 7.28
C SER A 94 -14.11 -17.97 8.33
N ASN A 95 -14.91 -16.95 8.63
CA ASN A 95 -16.05 -17.08 9.54
C ASN A 95 -17.21 -17.86 8.90
N PHE A 96 -17.48 -17.60 7.61
CA PHE A 96 -18.45 -18.35 6.82
C PHE A 96 -18.16 -19.85 6.84
N LEU A 97 -16.89 -20.24 6.62
CA LEU A 97 -16.46 -21.65 6.66
C LEU A 97 -16.59 -22.31 8.04
N LYS A 98 -16.66 -21.51 9.11
CA LYS A 98 -16.87 -22.00 10.49
C LYS A 98 -18.37 -22.12 10.86
N GLY A 99 -19.27 -21.92 9.90
CA GLY A 99 -20.72 -21.98 10.10
C GLY A 99 -21.32 -20.67 10.64
N ASN A 100 -20.54 -19.61 10.78
CA ASN A 100 -21.07 -18.29 11.13
C ASN A 100 -21.49 -17.55 9.86
N TYR A 101 -22.74 -17.78 9.45
CA TYR A 101 -23.34 -17.17 8.26
C TYR A 101 -23.85 -15.75 8.49
N SER A 102 -23.78 -15.20 9.70
CA SER A 102 -24.20 -13.81 9.98
C SER A 102 -23.11 -12.79 9.65
N VAL A 103 -21.87 -13.23 9.41
CA VAL A 103 -20.77 -12.35 9.00
C VAL A 103 -20.98 -11.90 7.55
N ARG A 104 -20.65 -10.62 7.28
CA ARG A 104 -20.70 -10.03 5.95
C ARG A 104 -19.35 -9.44 5.57
N ALA A 105 -18.94 -9.64 4.31
CA ALA A 105 -17.81 -8.96 3.70
C ALA A 105 -18.22 -7.51 3.36
N ASN A 106 -17.94 -6.58 4.28
CA ASN A 106 -18.17 -5.15 4.06
C ASN A 106 -17.00 -4.54 3.27
N ILE A 107 -17.06 -4.66 1.94
CA ILE A 107 -16.11 -4.06 1.01
C ILE A 107 -16.76 -2.87 0.31
N LYS A 108 -16.18 -1.70 0.49
CA LYS A 108 -16.66 -0.43 -0.10
C LYS A 108 -15.99 -0.09 -1.43
N VAL A 109 -15.21 -1.01 -2.00
CA VAL A 109 -14.46 -0.79 -3.24
C VAL A 109 -15.29 -1.30 -4.41
N ASN A 110 -15.55 -0.44 -5.39
CA ASN A 110 -16.36 -0.75 -6.57
C ASN A 110 -15.52 -1.43 -7.67
N ASN A 111 -14.93 -2.59 -7.34
CA ASN A 111 -14.12 -3.40 -8.26
C ASN A 111 -14.43 -4.91 -8.06
N GLU A 112 -13.59 -5.78 -8.61
CA GLU A 112 -13.73 -7.24 -8.52
C GLU A 112 -13.79 -7.73 -7.05
N MET A 113 -13.07 -7.10 -6.13
CA MET A 113 -13.12 -7.46 -4.71
C MET A 113 -14.48 -7.12 -4.08
N GLY A 114 -15.08 -6.01 -4.49
CA GLY A 114 -16.45 -5.64 -4.12
C GLY A 114 -17.46 -6.67 -4.63
N LEU A 115 -17.34 -7.05 -5.90
CA LEU A 115 -18.21 -8.07 -6.52
C LEU A 115 -18.11 -9.43 -5.80
N VAL A 116 -16.90 -9.86 -5.46
CA VAL A 116 -16.69 -11.12 -4.71
C VAL A 116 -17.25 -10.99 -3.28
N GLY A 117 -17.08 -9.84 -2.63
CA GLY A 117 -17.67 -9.57 -1.32
C GLY A 117 -19.21 -9.64 -1.34
N GLU A 118 -19.83 -9.06 -2.36
CA GLU A 118 -21.28 -9.10 -2.56
C GLU A 118 -21.78 -10.52 -2.83
N ALA A 119 -21.08 -11.28 -3.68
CA ALA A 119 -21.41 -12.68 -3.95
C ALA A 119 -21.35 -13.53 -2.66
N LEU A 120 -20.30 -13.35 -1.84
CA LEU A 120 -20.18 -14.04 -0.55
C LEU A 120 -21.34 -13.67 0.40
N ASN A 121 -21.73 -12.40 0.44
CA ASN A 121 -22.85 -11.94 1.28
C ASN A 121 -24.18 -12.59 0.86
N LYS A 122 -24.45 -12.66 -0.45
CA LYS A 122 -25.66 -13.33 -0.99
C LYS A 122 -25.69 -14.82 -0.65
N MET A 123 -24.54 -15.50 -0.73
CA MET A 123 -24.45 -16.91 -0.31
C MET A 123 -24.75 -17.09 1.19
N ALA A 124 -24.25 -16.19 2.04
CA ALA A 124 -24.48 -16.23 3.48
C ALA A 124 -25.96 -16.01 3.83
N GLU A 125 -26.60 -15.05 3.17
CA GLU A 125 -28.02 -14.76 3.30
C GLU A 125 -28.89 -15.96 2.91
N ASN A 126 -28.63 -16.59 1.76
CA ASN A 126 -29.38 -17.76 1.32
C ASN A 126 -29.31 -18.93 2.31
N ILE A 127 -28.16 -19.15 2.96
CA ILE A 127 -28.01 -20.22 3.96
C ILE A 127 -28.74 -19.86 5.26
N GLU A 128 -28.67 -18.61 5.73
CA GLU A 128 -29.43 -18.17 6.91
C GLU A 128 -30.93 -18.33 6.70
N ASP A 129 -31.44 -17.94 5.53
CA ASP A 129 -32.86 -18.10 5.20
C ASP A 129 -33.27 -19.56 5.13
N CYS A 130 -32.47 -20.43 4.51
CA CYS A 130 -32.73 -21.88 4.47
C CYS A 130 -32.82 -22.49 5.88
N ASN A 131 -31.89 -22.11 6.77
CA ASN A 131 -31.87 -22.57 8.16
C ASN A 131 -33.09 -22.06 8.96
N ARG A 132 -33.51 -20.81 8.73
CA ARG A 132 -34.69 -20.23 9.38
C ARG A 132 -35.98 -20.92 8.94
N VAL A 133 -36.13 -21.19 7.64
CA VAL A 133 -37.29 -21.94 7.11
C VAL A 133 -37.35 -23.35 7.69
N SER A 134 -36.20 -24.04 7.76
CA SER A 134 -36.11 -25.39 8.32
C SER A 134 -36.46 -25.43 9.82
N THR A 135 -36.15 -24.36 10.57
CA THR A 135 -36.48 -24.29 12.01
C THR A 135 -37.98 -24.08 12.23
N ASN A 136 -38.62 -23.19 11.47
CA ASN A 136 -40.05 -22.90 11.60
C ASN A 136 -40.95 -24.07 11.19
N SER A 137 -40.47 -24.95 10.29
CA SER A 137 -41.22 -26.11 9.82
C SER A 137 -41.15 -27.33 10.76
N ILE A 138 -40.30 -27.28 11.80
CA ILE A 138 -40.22 -28.33 12.85
C ILE A 138 -41.07 -27.95 14.07
N THR A 139 -41.44 -26.67 14.22
CA THR A 139 -42.23 -26.15 15.36
C THR A 139 -43.75 -26.16 15.15
N HIS A 140 -44.24 -26.69 14.03
CA HIS A 140 -45.67 -26.92 13.73
C HIS A 140 -45.91 -28.38 13.40
#